data_AF-A0A154IC15-F1
#
_entry.id   AF-A0A154IC15-F1
#
_cell.length_a   1.000
_cell.length_b   1.000
_cell.length_c   1.000
_cell.angle_alpha   90.00
_cell.angle_beta   90.00
_cell.angle_gamma   90.00
#
_symmetry.space_group_name_H-M   'P 1'
#
loop_
_entity.id
_entity.type
_entity.pdbx_description
1 polymer ?
#
loop_
_entity_poly.entity_id
_entity_poly.type
_entity_poly.pdbx_seq_one_letter_code
_entity_poly.pdbx_strand_id
1 'polypeptide(L)'
;MHLTYLYDPLCGWCYGAAPVLDKLAMLDNLTVELAPSGLFAGEGARPLDERFAAYAWHNDQRINRLTGQVFSQLYRDQVLGGADGMFDSAPATLGIIAVGLTQLDREGEALKALQIARYVDGRNTSEIAVVADVLDQAGFSDAADRVQAPDEALLDAYRNRIGKSRQLMDAFRMDGVPALLVSDGDKRRVLRSDALFGGFDRLAAELQAA
;
A
#
# COMPACT_ATOMS: atom_id res chain seq x y z
N MET A 1 12.15 2.71 -18.45
CA MET A 1 12.60 2.81 -17.04
C MET A 1 11.60 2.08 -16.16
N HIS A 2 12.06 1.40 -15.10
CA HIS A 2 11.19 0.65 -14.19
C HIS A 2 11.26 1.24 -12.79
N LEU A 3 10.11 1.41 -12.14
CA LEU A 3 9.99 1.89 -10.77
C LEU A 3 9.30 0.84 -9.93
N THR A 4 10.03 0.19 -9.04
CA THR A 4 9.43 -0.68 -8.01
C THR A 4 8.99 0.19 -6.84
N TYR A 5 7.68 0.26 -6.60
CA TYR A 5 7.08 0.94 -5.45
C TYR A 5 6.84 -0.07 -4.33
N LEU A 6 7.65 0.03 -3.27
CA LEU A 6 7.50 -0.78 -2.07
C LEU A 6 6.55 -0.10 -1.09
N TYR A 7 5.52 -0.83 -0.68
CA TYR A 7 4.41 -0.28 0.09
C TYR A 7 3.79 -1.28 1.07
N ASP A 8 2.99 -0.77 1.98
CA ASP A 8 2.04 -1.55 2.77
C ASP A 8 0.68 -0.85 2.70
N PRO A 9 -0.44 -1.57 2.47
CA PRO A 9 -1.75 -0.95 2.29
C PRO A 9 -2.27 -0.22 3.53
N LEU A 10 -1.76 -0.55 4.73
CA LEU A 10 -2.12 0.15 5.98
C LEU A 10 -1.10 1.24 6.37
N CYS A 11 -0.06 1.50 5.57
CA CYS A 11 0.86 2.59 5.83
C CYS A 11 0.24 3.93 5.38
N GLY A 12 -0.02 4.83 6.33
CA GLY A 12 -0.59 6.15 6.05
C GLY A 12 0.27 6.99 5.10
N TRP A 13 1.61 6.89 5.18
CA TRP A 13 2.50 7.58 4.23
C TRP A 13 2.43 6.97 2.82
N CYS A 14 2.12 5.68 2.69
CA CYS A 14 1.87 5.06 1.37
C CYS A 14 0.58 5.64 0.75
N TYR A 15 -0.49 5.77 1.55
CA TYR A 15 -1.70 6.45 1.12
C TYR A 15 -1.46 7.93 0.78
N GLY A 16 -0.65 8.62 1.58
CA GLY A 16 -0.16 9.98 1.30
C GLY A 16 0.50 10.12 -0.07
N ALA A 17 1.20 9.09 -0.53
CA ALA A 17 1.91 9.08 -1.81
C ALA A 17 1.01 8.73 -3.02
N ALA A 18 -0.21 8.23 -2.79
CA ALA A 18 -1.09 7.75 -3.87
C ALA A 18 -1.30 8.77 -5.01
N PRO A 19 -1.54 10.07 -4.76
CA PRO A 19 -1.73 11.04 -5.86
C PRO A 19 -0.49 11.23 -6.73
N VAL A 20 0.71 11.04 -6.16
CA VAL A 20 1.97 11.11 -6.91
C VAL A 20 2.18 9.84 -7.72
N LEU A 21 1.83 8.68 -7.17
CA LEU A 21 1.89 7.42 -7.91
C LEU A 21 0.93 7.40 -9.10
N ASP A 22 -0.29 7.92 -8.95
CA ASP A 22 -1.25 8.09 -10.06
C ASP A 22 -0.61 8.88 -11.22
N LYS A 23 0.13 9.95 -10.91
CA LYS A 23 0.84 10.75 -11.93
C LYS A 23 2.03 10.01 -12.55
N LEU A 24 2.79 9.25 -11.75
CA LEU A 24 3.92 8.47 -12.26
C LEU A 24 3.47 7.35 -13.19
N ALA A 25 2.35 6.69 -12.88
CA ALA A 25 1.77 5.63 -13.72
C ALA A 25 1.28 6.14 -15.08
N MET A 26 1.06 7.45 -15.23
CA MET A 26 0.69 8.09 -16.50
C MET A 26 1.89 8.50 -17.37
N LEU A 27 3.13 8.27 -16.93
CA LEU A 27 4.32 8.59 -17.71
C LEU A 27 4.65 7.47 -18.70
N ASP A 28 4.61 7.77 -20.00
CA ASP A 28 4.80 6.78 -21.09
C ASP A 28 6.13 6.01 -21.04
N ASN A 29 7.17 6.58 -20.42
CA ASN A 29 8.51 5.98 -20.35
C ASN A 29 8.80 5.27 -19.01
N LEU A 30 7.80 5.14 -18.15
CA LEU A 30 7.93 4.60 -16.80
C LEU A 30 6.89 3.51 -16.53
N THR A 31 7.37 2.31 -16.21
CA THR A 31 6.52 1.25 -15.66
C THR A 31 6.61 1.26 -14.14
N VAL A 32 5.47 1.28 -13.46
CA VAL A 32 5.40 1.21 -11.99
C VAL A 32 4.99 -0.21 -11.57
N GLU A 33 5.89 -0.95 -10.92
CA GLU A 33 5.60 -2.26 -10.31
C GLU A 33 5.25 -2.06 -8.83
N LEU A 34 4.10 -2.58 -8.42
CA LEU A 34 3.70 -2.63 -7.02
C LEU A 34 4.37 -3.81 -6.31
N ALA A 35 5.06 -3.52 -5.20
CA ALA A 35 5.80 -4.49 -4.40
C ALA A 35 5.35 -4.42 -2.92
N PRO A 36 4.34 -5.21 -2.51
CA PRO A 36 3.88 -5.18 -1.13
C PRO A 36 4.97 -5.74 -0.19
N SER A 37 5.37 -4.96 0.81
CA SER A 37 6.40 -5.34 1.78
C SER A 37 5.87 -6.21 2.93
N GLY A 38 4.56 -6.16 3.16
CA GLY A 38 3.91 -6.77 4.31
C GLY A 38 4.51 -6.25 5.62
N LEU A 39 4.76 -4.94 5.72
CA LEU A 39 5.32 -4.30 6.92
C LEU A 39 4.46 -4.58 8.16
N PHE A 40 3.15 -4.57 7.99
CA PHE A 40 2.18 -4.83 9.05
C PHE A 40 1.43 -6.15 8.88
N ALA A 41 1.93 -7.06 8.04
CA ALA A 41 1.20 -8.28 7.67
C ALA A 41 1.66 -9.49 8.51
N GLY A 42 0.70 -10.23 9.08
CA GLY A 42 0.97 -11.46 9.82
C GLY A 42 1.88 -11.23 11.02
N GLU A 43 3.11 -11.73 10.99
CA GLU A 43 4.10 -11.49 12.06
C GLU A 43 4.45 -9.99 12.25
N GLY A 44 4.24 -9.16 11.23
CA GLY A 44 4.39 -7.71 11.31
C GLY A 44 3.18 -7.00 11.94
N ALA A 45 2.07 -7.69 12.13
CA ALA A 45 0.85 -7.13 12.71
C ALA A 45 1.08 -6.73 14.17
N ARG A 46 0.36 -5.70 14.62
CA ARG A 46 0.52 -5.13 15.96
C ARG A 46 -0.84 -4.92 16.61
N PRO A 47 -0.96 -5.05 17.94
CA PRO A 47 -2.18 -4.66 18.63
C PRO A 47 -2.52 -3.20 18.33
N LEU A 48 -3.77 -2.91 17.99
CA LEU A 48 -4.26 -1.55 17.84
C LEU A 48 -4.68 -0.98 19.20
N ASP A 49 -3.71 -0.84 20.10
CA ASP A 49 -3.94 -0.22 21.40
C ASP A 49 -4.09 1.31 21.29
N GLU A 50 -4.56 1.95 22.36
CA GLU A 50 -4.77 3.42 22.41
C GLU A 50 -3.52 4.21 22.04
N ARG A 51 -2.33 3.72 22.41
CA ARG A 51 -1.06 4.40 22.14
C ARG A 51 -0.74 4.35 20.66
N PHE A 52 -0.89 3.19 20.02
CA PHE A 52 -0.65 3.02 18.60
C PHE A 52 -1.71 3.78 17.78
N ALA A 53 -2.98 3.75 18.20
CA ALA A 53 -4.04 4.53 17.58
C ALA A 53 -3.74 6.04 17.62
N ALA A 54 -3.32 6.58 18.77
CA ALA A 54 -2.92 7.99 18.90
C ALA A 54 -1.70 8.33 18.03
N TYR A 55 -0.72 7.42 17.96
CA TYR A 55 0.45 7.58 17.09
C TYR A 55 0.09 7.58 15.60
N ALA A 56 -0.75 6.64 15.16
CA ALA A 56 -1.25 6.59 13.79
C ALA A 56 -1.98 7.89 13.43
N TRP A 57 -2.97 8.28 14.25
CA TRP A 57 -3.75 9.50 14.03
C TRP A 57 -2.86 10.76 13.96
N HIS A 58 -1.85 10.87 14.83
CA HIS A 58 -0.90 11.99 14.76
C HIS A 58 -0.16 12.06 13.41
N ASN A 59 0.28 10.91 12.88
CA ASN A 59 0.92 10.85 11.57
C ASN A 59 -0.08 11.16 10.45
N ASP A 60 -1.29 10.66 10.52
CA ASP A 60 -2.36 10.90 9.54
C ASP A 60 -2.65 12.40 9.39
N GLN A 61 -2.72 13.14 10.50
CA GLN A 61 -2.88 14.60 10.47
C GLN A 61 -1.67 15.34 9.88
N ARG A 62 -0.45 14.76 9.96
CA ARG A 62 0.72 15.30 9.25
C ARG A 62 0.64 15.01 7.76
N ILE A 63 0.25 13.80 7.39
CA ILE A 63 0.08 13.39 5.99
C ILE A 63 -0.99 14.26 5.31
N ASN A 64 -2.14 14.45 5.96
CA ASN A 64 -3.21 15.33 5.44
C ASN A 64 -2.68 16.74 5.14
N ARG A 65 -1.96 17.36 6.08
CA ARG A 65 -1.39 18.71 5.88
C ARG A 65 -0.38 18.79 4.73
N LEU A 66 0.39 17.73 4.50
CA LEU A 66 1.44 17.71 3.47
C LEU A 66 0.90 17.35 2.09
N THR A 67 -0.12 16.49 2.03
CA THR A 67 -0.53 15.83 0.77
C THR A 67 -1.96 16.18 0.36
N GLY A 68 -2.76 16.72 1.27
CA GLY A 68 -4.21 16.92 1.09
C GLY A 68 -5.03 15.63 1.22
N GLN A 69 -4.40 14.46 1.41
CA GLN A 69 -5.13 13.20 1.54
C GLN A 69 -6.05 13.20 2.75
N VAL A 70 -7.27 12.71 2.55
CA VAL A 70 -8.33 12.75 3.57
C VAL A 70 -8.19 11.57 4.52
N PHE A 71 -8.20 11.88 5.81
CA PHE A 71 -8.39 10.93 6.90
C PHE A 71 -9.65 11.36 7.65
N SER A 72 -10.69 10.54 7.60
CA SER A 72 -12.01 10.94 8.10
C SER A 72 -12.15 10.73 9.61
N GLN A 73 -13.17 11.37 10.18
CA GLN A 73 -13.59 11.08 11.55
C GLN A 73 -14.16 9.66 11.68
N LEU A 74 -14.78 9.11 10.63
CA LEU A 74 -15.23 7.71 10.60
C LEU A 74 -14.04 6.75 10.77
N TYR A 75 -12.95 6.98 10.04
CA TYR A 75 -11.71 6.22 10.21
C TYR A 75 -11.15 6.31 11.63
N ARG A 76 -11.09 7.53 12.19
CA ARG A 76 -10.64 7.73 13.56
C ARG A 76 -11.48 6.96 14.57
N ASP A 77 -12.79 7.00 14.44
CA ASP A 77 -13.69 6.45 15.46
C ASP A 77 -13.90 4.94 15.28
N GLN A 78 -14.04 4.45 14.05
CA GLN A 78 -14.40 3.07 13.76
C GLN A 78 -13.19 2.16 13.56
N VAL A 79 -12.10 2.67 12.98
CA VAL A 79 -10.91 1.86 12.75
C VAL A 79 -9.91 2.06 13.88
N LEU A 80 -9.53 3.30 14.19
CA LEU A 80 -8.56 3.57 15.26
C LEU A 80 -9.18 3.50 16.67
N GLY A 81 -10.46 3.85 16.80
CA GLY A 81 -11.19 3.83 18.08
C GLY A 81 -11.67 2.44 18.51
N GLY A 82 -11.69 1.46 17.61
CA GLY A 82 -12.00 0.05 17.89
C GLY A 82 -10.82 -0.70 18.52
N ALA A 83 -10.33 -0.25 19.67
CA ALA A 83 -9.02 -0.56 20.27
C ALA A 83 -8.76 -2.03 20.70
N ASP A 84 -9.55 -2.99 20.24
CA ASP A 84 -9.44 -4.41 20.62
C ASP A 84 -9.05 -5.33 19.43
N GLY A 85 -8.67 -4.74 18.29
CA GLY A 85 -8.28 -5.45 17.08
C GLY A 85 -6.77 -5.50 16.81
N MET A 86 -6.39 -6.27 15.80
CA MET A 86 -5.03 -6.24 15.24
C MET A 86 -4.96 -5.25 14.09
N PHE A 87 -3.90 -4.43 14.09
CA PHE A 87 -3.47 -3.69 12.92
C PHE A 87 -2.68 -4.65 12.02
N ASP A 88 -3.40 -5.38 11.18
CA ASP A 88 -2.86 -6.42 10.29
C ASP A 88 -3.17 -6.10 8.83
N SER A 89 -2.13 -5.88 8.03
CA SER A 89 -2.25 -5.60 6.60
C SER A 89 -2.37 -6.86 5.73
N ALA A 90 -2.31 -8.07 6.31
CA ALA A 90 -2.35 -9.32 5.57
C ALA A 90 -3.61 -9.46 4.70
N PRO A 91 -4.85 -9.19 5.19
CA PRO A 91 -6.05 -9.29 4.36
C PRO A 91 -6.03 -8.35 3.16
N ALA A 92 -5.72 -7.07 3.37
CA ALA A 92 -5.65 -6.09 2.30
C ALA A 92 -4.54 -6.46 1.28
N THR A 93 -3.39 -6.91 1.76
CA THR A 93 -2.27 -7.34 0.90
C THR A 93 -2.65 -8.57 0.07
N LEU A 94 -3.32 -9.56 0.68
CA LEU A 94 -3.84 -10.75 -0.01
C LEU A 94 -4.82 -10.35 -1.11
N GLY A 95 -5.72 -9.42 -0.83
CA GLY A 95 -6.69 -8.92 -1.80
C GLY A 95 -6.07 -8.23 -3.00
N ILE A 96 -5.06 -7.37 -2.78
CA ILE A 96 -4.36 -6.71 -3.89
C ILE A 96 -3.64 -7.74 -4.77
N ILE A 97 -3.02 -8.75 -4.16
CA ILE A 97 -2.35 -9.83 -4.90
C ILE A 97 -3.37 -10.70 -5.65
N ALA A 98 -4.54 -10.98 -5.07
CA ALA A 98 -5.61 -11.70 -5.73
C ALA A 98 -6.13 -10.96 -6.98
N VAL A 99 -6.25 -9.62 -6.91
CA VAL A 99 -6.57 -8.79 -8.08
C VAL A 99 -5.48 -8.95 -9.14
N GLY A 100 -4.20 -8.86 -8.79
CA GLY A 100 -3.11 -9.03 -9.76
C GLY A 100 -3.07 -10.39 -10.46
N LEU A 101 -3.51 -11.45 -9.78
CA LEU A 101 -3.60 -12.79 -10.36
C LEU A 101 -4.83 -13.00 -11.27
N THR A 102 -5.87 -12.17 -11.13
CA THR A 102 -7.14 -12.32 -11.87
C THR A 102 -7.31 -11.26 -12.96
N GLN A 103 -6.80 -10.05 -12.72
CA GLN A 103 -6.87 -8.90 -13.61
C GLN A 103 -5.50 -8.18 -13.61
N LEU A 104 -4.71 -8.41 -14.66
CA LEU A 104 -3.39 -7.81 -14.82
C LEU A 104 -3.46 -6.27 -14.77
N ASP A 105 -2.44 -5.65 -14.17
CA ASP A 105 -2.25 -4.20 -14.07
C ASP A 105 -3.34 -3.43 -13.28
N ARG A 106 -4.29 -4.12 -12.65
CA ARG A 106 -5.38 -3.52 -11.86
C ARG A 106 -5.08 -3.36 -10.36
N GLU A 107 -3.92 -3.83 -9.91
CA GLU A 107 -3.55 -3.82 -8.47
C GLU A 107 -3.53 -2.43 -7.84
N GLY A 108 -3.14 -1.39 -8.60
CA GLY A 108 -3.14 -0.01 -8.12
C GLY A 108 -4.54 0.49 -7.78
N GLU A 109 -5.53 0.08 -8.58
CA GLU A 109 -6.93 0.42 -8.32
C GLU A 109 -7.47 -0.31 -7.10
N ALA A 110 -7.08 -1.57 -6.90
CA ALA A 110 -7.41 -2.32 -5.68
C ALA A 110 -6.79 -1.70 -4.42
N LEU A 111 -5.50 -1.32 -4.48
CA LEU A 111 -4.82 -0.62 -3.40
C LEU A 111 -5.55 0.68 -3.05
N LYS A 112 -5.89 1.49 -4.05
CA LYS A 112 -6.61 2.75 -3.87
C LYS A 112 -7.99 2.54 -3.25
N ALA A 113 -8.77 1.58 -3.74
CA ALA A 113 -10.09 1.25 -3.20
C ALA A 113 -10.01 0.85 -1.72
N LEU A 114 -9.06 -0.03 -1.36
CA LEU A 114 -8.87 -0.47 0.02
C LEU A 114 -8.38 0.65 0.94
N GLN A 115 -7.53 1.55 0.45
CA GLN A 115 -7.08 2.71 1.22
C GLN A 115 -8.21 3.72 1.44
N ILE A 116 -9.04 3.99 0.43
CA ILE A 116 -10.23 4.86 0.57
C ILE A 116 -11.20 4.25 1.58
N ALA A 117 -11.52 2.95 1.43
CA ALA A 117 -12.40 2.23 2.34
C ALA A 117 -11.93 2.35 3.80
N ARG A 118 -10.61 2.26 4.03
CA ARG A 118 -10.04 2.42 5.37
C ARG A 118 -10.06 3.87 5.85
N TYR A 119 -9.30 4.74 5.18
CA TYR A 119 -8.96 6.07 5.68
C TYR A 119 -10.08 7.09 5.52
N VAL A 120 -11.02 6.87 4.59
CA VAL A 120 -12.16 7.75 4.33
C VAL A 120 -13.45 7.13 4.83
N ASP A 121 -13.74 5.88 4.46
CA ASP A 121 -15.04 5.29 4.77
C ASP A 121 -15.10 4.63 6.16
N GLY A 122 -13.96 4.55 6.86
CA GLY A 122 -13.87 4.01 8.22
C GLY A 122 -14.06 2.51 8.31
N ARG A 123 -13.78 1.78 7.22
CA ARG A 123 -13.93 0.33 7.16
C ARG A 123 -12.66 -0.37 7.61
N ASN A 124 -12.78 -1.40 8.45
CA ASN A 124 -11.63 -2.15 8.95
C ASN A 124 -11.07 -3.12 7.90
N THR A 125 -10.15 -2.65 7.06
CA THR A 125 -9.48 -3.47 6.04
C THR A 125 -8.44 -4.46 6.61
N SER A 126 -8.35 -4.59 7.94
CA SER A 126 -7.68 -5.73 8.58
C SER A 126 -8.57 -6.98 8.65
N GLU A 127 -9.80 -6.94 8.13
CA GLU A 127 -10.74 -8.06 8.12
C GLU A 127 -10.97 -8.59 6.70
N ILE A 128 -10.87 -9.90 6.53
CA ILE A 128 -11.06 -10.59 5.24
C ILE A 128 -12.42 -10.27 4.62
N ALA A 129 -13.50 -10.29 5.41
CA ALA A 129 -14.86 -10.01 4.93
C ALA A 129 -14.98 -8.57 4.40
N VAL A 130 -14.37 -7.59 5.09
CA VAL A 130 -14.36 -6.19 4.66
C VAL A 130 -13.57 -6.03 3.37
N VAL A 131 -12.38 -6.64 3.27
CA VAL A 131 -11.55 -6.60 2.06
C VAL A 131 -12.30 -7.19 0.87
N ALA A 132 -12.92 -8.37 1.03
CA ALA A 132 -13.70 -9.00 -0.03
C ALA A 132 -14.85 -8.11 -0.50
N ASP A 133 -15.64 -7.54 0.42
CA ASP A 133 -16.75 -6.64 0.05
C ASP A 133 -16.27 -5.36 -0.67
N VAL A 134 -15.15 -4.75 -0.23
CA VAL A 134 -14.58 -3.60 -0.93
C VAL A 134 -14.13 -3.97 -2.35
N LEU A 135 -13.49 -5.13 -2.53
CA LEU A 135 -13.04 -5.59 -3.84
C LEU A 135 -14.22 -5.89 -4.76
N ASP A 136 -15.27 -6.54 -4.25
CA ASP A 136 -16.48 -6.83 -5.03
C ASP A 136 -17.15 -5.54 -5.51
N GLN A 137 -17.33 -4.56 -4.61
CA GLN A 137 -17.89 -3.24 -4.95
C GLN A 137 -17.03 -2.46 -5.96
N ALA A 138 -15.72 -2.71 -5.98
CA ALA A 138 -14.79 -2.12 -6.94
C ALA A 138 -14.75 -2.87 -8.29
N GLY A 139 -15.55 -3.93 -8.47
CA GLY A 139 -15.62 -4.73 -9.71
C GLY A 139 -14.59 -5.86 -9.79
N PHE A 140 -14.05 -6.29 -8.65
CA PHE A 140 -13.08 -7.38 -8.55
C PHE A 140 -13.68 -8.63 -7.88
N SER A 141 -14.88 -9.05 -8.28
CA SER A 141 -15.62 -10.15 -7.66
C SER A 141 -14.81 -11.47 -7.60
N ASP A 142 -14.10 -11.84 -8.67
CA ASP A 142 -13.24 -13.04 -8.66
C ASP A 142 -12.14 -12.98 -7.59
N ALA A 143 -11.55 -11.79 -7.38
CA ALA A 143 -10.56 -11.58 -6.33
C ALA A 143 -11.20 -11.58 -4.94
N ALA A 144 -12.40 -11.00 -4.80
CA ALA A 144 -13.17 -11.01 -3.56
C ALA A 144 -13.48 -12.45 -3.10
N ASP A 145 -13.96 -13.30 -4.00
CA ASP A 145 -14.24 -14.71 -3.72
C ASP A 145 -12.96 -15.46 -3.28
N ARG A 146 -11.84 -15.24 -3.99
CA ARG A 146 -10.56 -15.84 -3.64
C ARG A 146 -10.00 -15.34 -2.32
N VAL A 147 -10.30 -14.11 -1.89
CA VAL A 147 -9.92 -13.61 -0.57
C VAL A 147 -10.73 -14.28 0.54
N GLN A 148 -12.01 -14.55 0.31
CA GLN A 148 -12.85 -15.26 1.30
C GLN A 148 -12.46 -16.74 1.45
N ALA A 149 -12.03 -17.38 0.35
CA ALA A 149 -11.55 -18.75 0.35
C ALA A 149 -10.21 -18.87 -0.41
N PRO A 150 -9.08 -18.50 0.22
CA PRO A 150 -7.78 -18.50 -0.44
C PRO A 150 -7.34 -19.90 -0.87
N ASP A 151 -7.07 -20.04 -2.17
CA ASP A 151 -6.40 -21.21 -2.72
C ASP A 151 -4.89 -21.17 -2.46
N GLU A 152 -4.23 -22.34 -2.58
CA GLU A 152 -2.79 -22.44 -2.34
C GLU A 152 -1.97 -21.55 -3.28
N ALA A 153 -2.42 -21.37 -4.53
CA ALA A 153 -1.73 -20.53 -5.50
C ALA A 153 -1.70 -19.05 -5.09
N LEU A 154 -2.80 -18.53 -4.53
CA LEU A 154 -2.88 -17.19 -3.97
C LEU A 154 -1.98 -17.05 -2.75
N LEU A 155 -1.98 -18.04 -1.85
CA LEU A 155 -1.14 -18.03 -0.65
C LEU A 155 0.36 -18.10 -1.00
N ASP A 156 0.74 -18.89 -2.00
CA ASP A 156 2.10 -18.94 -2.55
C ASP A 156 2.50 -17.60 -3.16
N ALA A 157 1.64 -17.01 -4.00
CA ALA A 157 1.89 -15.70 -4.59
C ALA A 157 2.06 -14.62 -3.51
N TYR A 158 1.22 -14.65 -2.47
CA TYR A 158 1.30 -13.77 -1.32
C TYR A 158 2.66 -13.85 -0.61
N ARG A 159 3.08 -15.06 -0.24
CA ARG A 159 4.38 -15.30 0.42
C ARG A 159 5.55 -14.88 -0.47
N ASN A 160 5.52 -15.24 -1.75
CA ASN A 160 6.60 -14.97 -2.70
C ASN A 160 6.77 -13.46 -2.95
N ARG A 161 5.67 -12.71 -3.12
CA ARG A 161 5.74 -11.27 -3.40
C ARG A 161 6.19 -10.46 -2.20
N ILE A 162 5.74 -10.81 -0.99
CA ILE A 162 6.25 -10.20 0.25
C ILE A 162 7.73 -10.55 0.44
N GLY A 163 8.11 -11.82 0.25
CA GLY A 163 9.49 -12.26 0.34
C GLY A 163 10.43 -11.51 -0.61
N LYS A 164 10.05 -11.35 -1.89
CA LYS A 164 10.79 -10.57 -2.89
C LYS A 164 10.94 -9.10 -2.46
N SER A 165 9.86 -8.49 -1.96
CA SER A 165 9.88 -7.09 -1.51
C SER A 165 10.81 -6.90 -0.31
N ARG A 166 10.77 -7.80 0.68
CA ARG A 166 11.67 -7.79 1.85
C ARG A 166 13.13 -7.98 1.45
N GLN A 167 13.42 -8.90 0.52
CA GLN A 167 14.78 -9.07 -0.03
C GLN A 167 15.30 -7.79 -0.70
N LEU A 168 14.45 -7.07 -1.44
CA LEU A 168 14.82 -5.77 -2.01
C LEU A 168 15.07 -4.72 -0.92
N MET A 169 14.22 -4.66 0.11
CA MET A 169 14.42 -3.75 1.24
C MET A 169 15.75 -4.01 1.94
N ASP A 170 16.09 -5.27 2.22
CA ASP A 170 17.35 -5.67 2.85
C ASP A 170 18.56 -5.32 1.96
N ALA A 171 18.51 -5.68 0.67
CA ALA A 171 19.60 -5.47 -0.28
C ALA A 171 19.96 -3.98 -0.47
N PHE A 172 18.96 -3.10 -0.38
CA PHE A 172 19.11 -1.67 -0.59
C PHE A 172 18.98 -0.84 0.70
N ARG A 173 18.94 -1.49 1.87
CA ARG A 173 18.85 -0.86 3.20
C ARG A 173 17.68 0.11 3.34
N MET A 174 16.49 -0.34 2.94
CA MET A 174 15.25 0.42 3.09
C MET A 174 14.56 -0.01 4.39
N ASP A 175 14.57 0.85 5.40
CA ASP A 175 14.04 0.52 6.74
C ASP A 175 12.52 0.73 6.89
N GLY A 176 11.82 1.07 5.80
CA GLY A 176 10.39 1.34 5.84
C GLY A 176 9.78 1.62 4.47
N VAL A 177 8.48 1.93 4.48
CA VAL A 177 7.68 2.26 3.29
C VAL A 177 6.91 3.57 3.53
N PRO A 178 6.59 4.35 2.47
CA PRO A 178 6.82 4.07 1.05
C PRO A 178 8.30 4.14 0.67
N ALA A 179 8.74 3.24 -0.20
CA ALA A 179 10.08 3.28 -0.78
C ALA A 179 10.02 3.06 -2.29
N LEU A 180 11.00 3.63 -2.99
CA LEU A 180 11.04 3.68 -4.43
C LEU A 180 12.40 3.19 -4.91
N LEU A 181 12.41 2.13 -5.72
CA LEU A 181 13.60 1.63 -6.37
C LEU A 181 13.49 1.84 -7.88
N VAL A 182 14.32 2.72 -8.41
CA VAL A 182 14.43 2.94 -9.86
C VAL A 182 15.40 1.92 -10.43
N SER A 183 15.01 1.26 -11.51
CA SER A 183 15.86 0.39 -12.31
C SER A 183 15.92 0.90 -13.75
N ASP A 184 17.13 1.15 -14.24
CA ASP A 184 17.41 1.49 -15.64
C ASP A 184 18.55 0.60 -16.16
N GLY A 185 18.20 -0.40 -16.98
CA GLY A 185 19.09 -1.51 -17.30
C GLY A 185 19.58 -2.22 -16.03
N ASP A 186 20.91 -2.36 -15.89
CA ASP A 186 21.54 -2.98 -14.73
C ASP A 186 21.68 -2.04 -13.52
N LYS A 187 21.46 -0.73 -13.72
CA LYS A 187 21.59 0.25 -12.64
C LYS A 187 20.32 0.27 -11.80
N ARG A 188 20.49 0.15 -10.48
CA ARG A 188 19.41 0.26 -9.51
C ARG A 188 19.76 1.27 -8.44
N ARG A 189 18.82 2.14 -8.08
CA ARG A 189 19.01 3.14 -7.02
C ARG A 189 17.73 3.41 -6.25
N VAL A 190 17.88 3.67 -4.96
CA VAL A 190 16.77 4.09 -4.10
C VAL A 190 16.53 5.58 -4.30
N LEU A 191 15.28 5.95 -4.55
CA LEU A 191 14.84 7.34 -4.43
C LEU A 191 14.48 7.63 -2.99
N ARG A 192 14.84 8.83 -2.53
CA ARG A 192 14.46 9.26 -1.19
C ARG A 192 12.95 9.40 -1.11
N SER A 193 12.34 8.83 -0.08
CA SER A 193 10.89 8.83 0.09
C SER A 193 10.30 10.23 0.27
N ASP A 194 11.09 11.23 0.69
CA ASP A 194 10.65 12.63 0.77
C ASP A 194 10.36 13.23 -0.62
N ALA A 195 10.94 12.67 -1.69
CA ALA A 195 10.61 13.05 -3.06
C ALA A 195 9.13 12.79 -3.41
N LEU A 196 8.47 11.82 -2.76
CA LEU A 196 7.03 11.58 -2.91
C LEU A 196 6.15 12.70 -2.33
N PHE A 197 6.72 13.55 -1.46
CA PHE A 197 5.98 14.61 -0.74
C PHE A 197 6.50 16.02 -1.04
N GLY A 198 7.55 16.15 -1.86
CA GLY A 198 8.27 17.39 -2.14
C GLY A 198 7.88 18.13 -3.43
N GLY A 199 6.84 17.65 -4.14
CA GLY A 199 6.37 18.22 -5.42
C GLY A 199 6.73 17.36 -6.63
N PHE A 200 5.79 17.22 -7.58
CA PHE A 200 5.92 16.28 -8.71
C PHE A 200 7.04 16.65 -9.67
N ASP A 201 7.23 17.93 -10.00
CA ASP A 201 8.27 18.36 -10.95
C ASP A 201 9.68 18.00 -10.47
N ARG A 202 9.91 18.11 -9.15
CA ARG A 202 11.18 17.71 -8.53
C ARG A 202 11.39 16.20 -8.65
N LEU A 203 10.36 15.41 -8.36
CA LEU A 203 10.43 13.95 -8.50
C LEU A 203 10.67 13.54 -9.96
N ALA A 204 9.98 14.17 -10.92
CA ALA A 204 10.18 13.92 -12.34
C ALA A 204 11.62 14.26 -12.78
N ALA A 205 12.19 15.37 -12.31
CA ALA A 205 13.59 15.72 -12.57
C ALA A 205 14.57 14.71 -11.96
N GLU A 206 14.33 14.25 -10.72
CA GLU A 206 15.12 13.20 -10.09
C GLU A 206 15.02 11.86 -10.84
N LEU A 207 13.89 11.56 -11.48
CA LEU A 207 13.70 10.38 -12.35
C LEU A 207 14.37 10.53 -13.72
N GLN A 208 14.47 11.73 -14.28
CA GLN A 208 15.14 11.97 -15.56
C GLN A 208 16.67 11.98 -15.44
N ALA A 209 17.20 12.36 -14.28
CA ALA A 209 18.62 12.28 -13.97
C ALA A 209 19.09 10.85 -13.60
N ALA A 210 18.19 9.86 -13.67
CA ALA A 210 18.43 8.46 -13.33
C ALA A 210 19.32 7.74 -14.34
#